data_AF-X7ZXK4-F1
#
_entry.id   AF-X7ZXK4-F1
#
_cell.length_a   1.000
_cell.length_b   1.000
_cell.length_c   1.000
_cell.angle_alpha   90.00
_cell.angle_beta   90.00
_cell.angle_gamma   90.00
#
_symmetry.space_group_name_H-M   'P 1'
#
loop_
_entity.id
_entity.type
_entity.pdbx_description
1 polymer ?
#
loop_
_entity_poly.entity_id
_entity_poly.type
_entity_poly.pdbx_seq_one_letter_code
_entity_poly.pdbx_strand_id
1 'polypeptide(L)'
;MSHAAPAHHFADRRGLFTALAAEGFEMLAAALIGARHSFVDAALAYVRFALEHPGHYRVMFDKSLVDASDPRLAVAEAAAAEELSRGVASLRDPKARADPGGAELAAWSLVHGFSMLWLNDAVSAG
;
A
#
# COMPACT_ATOMS: atom_id res chain seq x y z
N MET A 1 -18.18 30.12 -16.63
CA MET A 1 -18.82 28.78 -16.59
C MET A 1 -18.75 28.26 -15.17
N SER A 2 -19.81 27.60 -14.75
CA SER A 2 -20.17 27.26 -13.37
C SER A 2 -19.10 26.46 -12.60
N HIS A 3 -18.79 26.92 -11.38
CA HIS A 3 -18.14 26.16 -10.31
C HIS A 3 -19.11 25.08 -9.79
N ALA A 4 -19.09 23.88 -10.36
CA ALA A 4 -19.58 22.69 -9.67
C ALA A 4 -18.42 22.11 -8.85
N ALA A 5 -18.49 22.26 -7.52
CA ALA A 5 -17.51 21.70 -6.60
C ALA A 5 -17.53 20.15 -6.66
N PRO A 6 -16.42 19.44 -6.35
CA PRO A 6 -16.29 17.98 -6.47
C PRO A 6 -17.22 17.12 -5.59
N ALA A 7 -18.13 17.75 -4.83
CA ALA A 7 -18.98 17.13 -3.82
C ALA A 7 -20.06 16.17 -4.38
N HIS A 8 -20.17 16.02 -5.70
CA HIS A 8 -21.15 15.12 -6.33
C HIS A 8 -20.58 13.74 -6.73
N HIS A 9 -19.26 13.51 -6.60
CA HIS A 9 -18.67 12.19 -6.89
C HIS A 9 -18.73 11.22 -5.69
N PHE A 10 -18.89 11.72 -4.46
CA PHE A 10 -18.87 10.91 -3.24
C PHE A 10 -20.12 11.17 -2.42
N ALA A 11 -20.86 10.10 -2.11
CA ALA A 11 -22.12 10.18 -1.37
C ALA A 11 -21.90 10.69 0.08
N ASP A 12 -20.76 10.38 0.68
CA ASP A 12 -20.36 10.81 2.01
C ASP A 12 -18.82 10.81 2.20
N ARG A 13 -18.37 11.17 3.40
CA ARG A 13 -16.95 11.20 3.78
C ARG A 13 -16.29 9.82 3.71
N ARG A 14 -17.02 8.75 4.03
CA ARG A 14 -16.50 7.38 3.97
C ARG A 14 -16.25 7.00 2.51
N GLY A 15 -17.16 7.34 1.60
CA GLY A 15 -17.00 7.17 0.15
C GLY A 15 -15.79 7.92 -0.42
N LEU A 16 -15.53 9.15 0.04
CA LEU A 16 -14.33 9.89 -0.33
C LEU A 16 -13.05 9.17 0.12
N PHE A 17 -12.99 8.71 1.38
CA PHE A 17 -11.83 8.00 1.89
C PHE A 17 -11.63 6.62 1.25
N THR A 18 -12.71 5.89 0.98
CA THR A 18 -12.67 4.63 0.22
C THR A 18 -12.05 4.85 -1.16
N ALA A 19 -12.47 5.91 -1.87
CA ALA A 19 -11.93 6.22 -3.18
C ALA A 19 -10.45 6.62 -3.14
N LEU A 20 -10.04 7.41 -2.14
CA LEU A 20 -8.63 7.74 -1.89
C LEU A 20 -7.80 6.50 -1.54
N ALA A 21 -8.33 5.58 -0.73
CA ALA A 21 -7.64 4.32 -0.44
C ALA A 21 -7.48 3.47 -1.69
N ALA A 22 -8.53 3.33 -2.50
CA ALA A 22 -8.49 2.58 -3.75
C ALA A 22 -7.45 3.17 -4.72
N GLU A 23 -7.45 4.49 -4.92
CA GLU A 23 -6.43 5.20 -5.71
C GLU A 23 -5.02 4.96 -5.15
N GLY A 24 -4.85 5.04 -3.83
CA GLY A 24 -3.57 4.76 -3.17
C GLY A 24 -3.06 3.35 -3.41
N PHE A 25 -3.92 2.32 -3.32
CA PHE A 25 -3.54 0.94 -3.63
C PHE A 25 -3.25 0.73 -5.12
N GLU A 26 -3.98 1.38 -6.02
CA GLU A 26 -3.70 1.37 -7.48
C GLU A 26 -2.31 1.96 -7.78
N MET A 27 -1.98 3.09 -7.17
CA MET A 27 -0.66 3.73 -7.29
C MET A 27 0.46 2.85 -6.72
N LEU A 28 0.24 2.25 -5.55
CA LEU A 28 1.20 1.33 -4.94
C LEU A 28 1.43 0.11 -5.81
N ALA A 29 0.38 -0.52 -6.34
CA ALA A 29 0.49 -1.65 -7.26
C ALA A 29 1.34 -1.28 -8.49
N ALA A 30 1.10 -0.11 -9.09
CA ALA A 30 1.89 0.37 -10.22
C ALA A 30 3.38 0.55 -9.87
N ALA A 31 3.69 1.09 -8.68
CA ALA A 31 5.06 1.22 -8.20
C ALA A 31 5.75 -0.15 -8.01
N LEU A 32 5.02 -1.13 -7.48
CA LEU A 32 5.52 -2.50 -7.25
C LEU A 32 5.73 -3.27 -8.56
N ILE A 33 4.86 -3.10 -9.57
CA ILE A 33 5.07 -3.64 -10.92
C ILE A 33 6.41 -3.12 -11.49
N GLY A 34 6.71 -1.84 -11.28
CA GLY A 34 7.97 -1.22 -11.68
C GLY A 34 9.22 -1.86 -11.06
N ALA A 35 9.08 -2.52 -9.90
CA ALA A 35 10.16 -3.23 -9.22
C ALA A 35 10.48 -4.62 -9.82
N ARG A 36 9.76 -5.05 -10.87
CA ARG A 36 10.04 -6.29 -11.63
C ARG A 36 10.17 -7.53 -10.74
N HIS A 37 9.35 -7.61 -9.70
CA HIS A 37 9.28 -8.72 -8.74
C HIS A 37 10.56 -8.96 -7.92
N SER A 38 11.49 -8.00 -7.85
CA SER A 38 12.63 -8.04 -6.92
C SER A 38 12.17 -7.64 -5.53
N PHE A 39 12.43 -8.47 -4.51
CA PHE A 39 12.04 -8.15 -3.13
C PHE A 39 12.60 -6.81 -2.66
N VAL A 40 13.89 -6.57 -2.90
CA VAL A 40 14.58 -5.35 -2.45
C VAL A 40 14.00 -4.12 -3.14
N ASP A 41 13.78 -4.20 -4.46
CA ASP A 41 13.23 -3.07 -5.21
C ASP A 41 11.77 -2.81 -4.84
N ALA A 42 10.98 -3.86 -4.56
CA ALA A 42 9.61 -3.74 -4.08
C ALA A 42 9.55 -3.11 -2.68
N ALA A 43 10.44 -3.50 -1.77
CA ALA A 43 10.56 -2.89 -0.45
C ALA A 43 10.91 -1.40 -0.55
N LEU A 44 11.86 -1.02 -1.41
CA LEU A 44 12.22 0.37 -1.66
C LEU A 44 11.07 1.17 -2.28
N ALA A 45 10.36 0.59 -3.26
CA ALA A 45 9.20 1.23 -3.89
C ALA A 45 8.07 1.46 -2.90
N TYR A 46 7.79 0.48 -2.02
CA TYR A 46 6.79 0.60 -0.96
C TYR A 46 7.13 1.73 0.02
N VAL A 47 8.37 1.79 0.51
CA VAL A 47 8.81 2.85 1.43
C VAL A 47 8.72 4.22 0.74
N ARG A 48 9.24 4.36 -0.49
CA ARG A 48 9.17 5.61 -1.25
C ARG A 48 7.72 6.06 -1.44
N PHE A 49 6.83 5.16 -1.81
CA PHE A 49 5.41 5.45 -1.94
C PHE A 49 4.81 6.00 -0.63
N ALA A 50 5.11 5.38 0.51
CA ALA A 50 4.64 5.83 1.80
C ALA A 50 5.09 7.26 2.12
N LEU A 51 6.34 7.61 1.78
CA LEU A 51 6.94 8.93 2.05
C LEU A 51 6.51 10.01 1.06
N GLU A 52 6.34 9.66 -0.22
CA GLU A 52 5.91 10.58 -1.28
C GLU A 52 4.39 10.83 -1.22
N HIS A 53 3.62 9.89 -0.68
CA HIS A 53 2.15 9.95 -0.61
C HIS A 53 1.59 9.69 0.81
N PRO A 54 2.02 10.44 1.85
CA PRO A 54 1.67 10.16 3.25
C PRO A 54 0.16 10.26 3.53
N GLY A 55 -0.55 11.13 2.81
CA GLY A 55 -2.00 11.26 2.91
C GLY A 55 -2.77 10.02 2.43
N HIS A 56 -2.38 9.47 1.27
CA HIS A 56 -2.94 8.21 0.77
C HIS A 56 -2.62 7.07 1.71
N TYR A 57 -1.34 6.94 2.07
CA TYR A 57 -0.84 5.86 2.92
C TYR A 57 -1.59 5.79 4.26
N ARG A 58 -1.85 6.95 4.89
CA ARG A 58 -2.63 7.00 6.14
C ARG A 58 -4.06 6.47 5.99
N VAL A 59 -4.73 6.78 4.89
CA VAL A 59 -6.13 6.37 4.66
C VAL A 59 -6.21 4.89 4.28
N MET A 60 -5.28 4.39 3.45
CA MET A 60 -5.22 2.99 3.00
C MET A 60 -5.20 1.99 4.16
N PHE A 61 -4.48 2.31 5.24
CA PHE A 61 -4.27 1.42 6.37
C PHE A 61 -5.14 1.74 7.61
N ASP A 62 -6.03 2.74 7.53
CA ASP A 62 -7.02 3.03 8.56
C ASP A 62 -8.40 2.47 8.16
N LYS A 63 -8.66 1.22 8.59
CA LYS A 63 -9.91 0.50 8.26
C LYS A 63 -11.16 1.17 8.85
N SER A 64 -11.03 2.14 9.76
CA SER A 64 -12.18 2.90 10.27
C SER A 64 -12.68 3.95 9.28
N LEU A 65 -11.83 4.39 8.35
CA LEU A 65 -12.13 5.46 7.40
C LEU A 65 -12.80 4.96 6.11
N VAL A 66 -12.64 3.68 5.77
CA VAL A 66 -12.97 3.12 4.45
C VAL A 66 -14.08 2.08 4.51
N ASP A 67 -14.79 1.93 3.40
CA ASP A 67 -15.70 0.81 3.15
C ASP A 67 -14.98 -0.38 2.53
N ALA A 68 -14.67 -1.38 3.35
CA ALA A 68 -14.01 -2.61 2.91
C ALA A 68 -14.87 -3.48 1.97
N SER A 69 -16.17 -3.20 1.85
CA SER A 69 -17.04 -3.90 0.89
C SER A 69 -17.02 -3.26 -0.51
N ASP A 70 -16.35 -2.12 -0.67
CA ASP A 70 -16.23 -1.45 -1.96
C ASP A 70 -15.40 -2.32 -2.94
N PRO A 71 -15.96 -2.66 -4.12
CA PRO A 71 -15.31 -3.57 -5.04
C PRO A 71 -14.03 -2.98 -5.65
N ARG A 72 -13.95 -1.65 -5.85
CA ARG A 72 -12.75 -1.01 -6.41
C ARG A 72 -11.62 -1.09 -5.39
N LEU A 73 -11.91 -0.80 -4.12
CA LEU A 73 -10.93 -0.94 -3.05
C LEU A 73 -10.43 -2.39 -2.95
N ALA A 74 -11.34 -3.37 -2.96
CA ALA A 74 -10.98 -4.79 -2.87
C ALA A 74 -10.06 -5.24 -4.03
N VAL A 75 -10.36 -4.81 -5.26
CA VAL A 75 -9.54 -5.11 -6.44
C VAL A 75 -8.16 -4.45 -6.34
N ALA A 76 -8.09 -3.19 -5.91
CA ALA A 76 -6.83 -2.47 -5.75
C ALA A 76 -5.95 -3.07 -4.65
N GLU A 77 -6.53 -3.41 -3.49
CA GLU A 77 -5.82 -4.10 -2.40
C GLU A 77 -5.25 -5.44 -2.88
N ALA A 78 -6.03 -6.23 -3.61
CA ALA A 78 -5.59 -7.52 -4.15
C ALA A 78 -4.45 -7.37 -5.17
N ALA A 79 -4.52 -6.38 -6.06
CA ALA A 79 -3.47 -6.12 -7.04
C ALA A 79 -2.13 -5.74 -6.38
N ALA A 80 -2.16 -4.88 -5.36
CA ALA A 80 -0.97 -4.56 -4.59
C ALA A 80 -0.44 -5.78 -3.84
N ALA A 81 -1.31 -6.54 -3.17
CA ALA A 81 -0.93 -7.76 -2.44
C ALA A 81 -0.28 -8.82 -3.35
N GLU A 82 -0.78 -8.99 -4.57
CA GLU A 82 -0.21 -9.92 -5.53
C GLU A 82 1.23 -9.56 -5.90
N GLU A 83 1.51 -8.28 -6.18
CA GLU A 83 2.87 -7.83 -6.53
C GLU A 83 3.83 -7.92 -5.35
N LEU A 84 3.33 -7.68 -4.14
CA LEU A 84 4.06 -7.94 -2.91
C LEU A 84 4.43 -9.44 -2.82
N SER A 85 3.47 -10.36 -2.94
CA SER A 85 3.74 -11.81 -2.95
C SER A 85 4.77 -12.21 -4.02
N ARG A 86 4.70 -11.64 -5.24
CA ARG A 86 5.70 -11.86 -6.30
C ARG A 86 7.11 -11.41 -5.88
N GLY A 87 7.21 -10.28 -5.19
CA GLY A 87 8.46 -9.80 -4.60
C GLY A 87 9.05 -10.81 -3.60
N VAL A 88 8.27 -11.29 -2.64
CA VAL A 88 8.75 -12.27 -1.65
C VAL A 88 9.13 -13.60 -2.29
N ALA A 89 8.38 -14.05 -3.31
CA ALA A 89 8.68 -15.26 -4.05
C ALA A 89 10.05 -15.22 -4.77
N SER A 90 10.62 -14.04 -4.99
CA SER A 90 11.99 -13.89 -5.54
C SER A 90 13.10 -14.26 -4.55
N LEU A 91 12.79 -14.39 -3.26
CA LEU A 91 13.76 -14.73 -2.23
C LEU A 91 14.30 -16.16 -2.42
N ARG A 92 15.62 -16.30 -2.29
CA ARG A 92 16.33 -17.59 -2.37
C ARG A 92 16.62 -18.21 -1.00
N ASP A 93 16.24 -17.52 0.07
CA ASP A 93 16.47 -17.98 1.44
C ASP A 93 15.72 -19.32 1.70
N PRO A 94 16.40 -20.36 2.20
CA PRO A 94 15.78 -21.66 2.44
C PRO A 94 14.64 -21.63 3.46
N LYS A 95 14.69 -20.74 4.46
CA LYS A 95 13.62 -20.61 5.46
C LYS A 95 12.40 -19.94 4.84
N ALA A 96 12.60 -18.92 4.01
CA ALA A 96 11.51 -18.28 3.27
C ALA A 96 10.78 -19.26 2.34
N ARG A 97 11.51 -20.21 1.74
CA ARG A 97 10.90 -21.27 0.91
C ARG A 97 10.17 -22.34 1.72
N ALA A 98 10.63 -22.61 2.95
CA ALA A 98 10.01 -23.59 3.84
C ALA A 98 8.70 -23.07 4.43
N ASP A 99 8.56 -21.76 4.61
CA ASP A 99 7.33 -21.09 5.07
C ASP A 99 7.08 -19.78 4.29
N PRO A 100 6.50 -19.87 3.07
CA PRO A 100 6.25 -18.70 2.24
C PRO A 100 5.30 -17.69 2.90
N GLY A 101 4.26 -18.15 3.61
CA GLY A 101 3.30 -17.29 4.27
C GLY A 101 3.90 -16.53 5.46
N GLY A 102 4.73 -17.20 6.27
CA GLY A 102 5.49 -16.55 7.34
C GLY A 102 6.53 -15.56 6.80
N ALA A 103 7.17 -15.89 5.67
CA ALA A 103 8.10 -14.99 5.00
C ALA A 103 7.40 -13.73 4.48
N GLU A 104 6.23 -13.87 3.86
CA GLU A 104 5.40 -12.74 3.43
C GLU A 104 4.99 -11.86 4.60
N LEU A 105 4.46 -12.46 5.67
CA LEU A 105 4.05 -11.73 6.86
C LEU A 105 5.22 -10.96 7.49
N ALA A 106 6.39 -11.60 7.63
CA ALA A 106 7.58 -10.97 8.19
C ALA A 106 8.10 -9.84 7.31
N ALA A 107 8.21 -10.07 5.99
CA ALA A 107 8.67 -9.09 5.03
C ALA A 107 7.80 -7.83 5.06
N TRP A 108 6.48 -7.99 4.99
CA TRP A 108 5.57 -6.85 4.96
C TRP A 108 5.42 -6.17 6.31
N SER A 109 5.51 -6.90 7.42
CA SER A 109 5.59 -6.30 8.75
C SER A 109 6.81 -5.39 8.88
N LEU A 110 7.97 -5.79 8.36
CA LEU A 110 9.19 -5.00 8.41
C LEU A 110 9.08 -3.72 7.56
N VAL A 111 8.64 -3.86 6.30
CA VAL A 111 8.55 -2.72 5.37
C VAL A 111 7.45 -1.73 5.80
N HIS A 112 6.27 -2.25 6.17
CA HIS A 112 5.16 -1.43 6.68
C HIS A 112 5.55 -0.75 8.00
N GLY A 113 6.13 -1.51 8.93
CA GLY A 113 6.59 -1.00 10.23
C GLY A 113 7.64 0.09 10.08
N PHE A 114 8.65 -0.10 9.22
CA PHE A 114 9.65 0.93 8.92
C PHE A 114 9.01 2.20 8.35
N SER A 115 8.09 2.05 7.40
CA SER A 115 7.37 3.19 6.81
C SER A 115 6.61 3.98 7.88
N MET A 116 5.95 3.30 8.82
CA MET A 116 5.25 3.94 9.94
C MET A 116 6.19 4.63 10.93
N LEU A 117 7.35 4.02 11.24
CA LEU A 117 8.38 4.62 12.08
C LEU A 117 8.99 5.89 11.46
N TRP A 118 9.05 5.96 10.14
CA TRP A 118 9.47 7.17 9.46
C TRP A 118 8.38 8.23 9.47
N LEU A 119 7.15 7.84 9.12
CA LEU A 119 6.00 8.76 9.03
C LEU A 119 5.57 9.37 10.38
N ASN A 120 6.00 8.78 11.49
CA ASN A 120 5.75 9.30 12.84
C ASN A 120 6.97 9.96 13.49
N ASP A 121 8.01 10.24 12.70
CA ASP A 121 9.28 10.85 13.13
C ASP A 121 10.06 10.07 14.21
N ALA A 122 9.71 8.81 14.48
CA ALA A 122 10.49 7.94 15.37
C ALA A 122 11.86 7.58 14.77
N VAL A 123 11.97 7.63 13.44
CA VAL A 123 13.22 7.50 12.67
C VAL A 123 13.30 8.66 11.68
N SER A 124 14.47 9.28 11.56
CA SER A 124 14.76 10.33 10.57
C SER A 124 16.12 10.11 9.92
N ALA A 125 16.33 10.66 8.72
CA ALA A 125 17.69 10.85 8.21
C ALA A 125 18.38 11.87 9.12
N GLY A 126 19.38 11.42 9.88
CA GLY A 126 20.12 12.25 10.84
C GLY A 126 20.82 13.46 10.23
#